data_AF-A0A3D1V221-F1
#
_entry.id   AF-A0A3D1V221-F1
#
_cell.length_a   1.000
_cell.length_b   1.000
_cell.length_c   1.000
_cell.angle_alpha   90.00
_cell.angle_beta   90.00
_cell.angle_gamma   90.00
#
_symmetry.space_group_name_H-M   'P 1'
#
loop_
_entity.id
_entity.type
_entity.pdbx_description
1 polymer ?
#
loop_
_entity_poly.entity_id
_entity_poly.type
_entity_poly.pdbx_seq_one_letter_code
_entity_poly.pdbx_strand_id
1 'polypeptide(L)' 'LETKQGMIADVWMRGDAVLALDLVPVLIEDYHRPRRMSDDEAWPVLQHVWDASDLIRHG' A
#
# COMPACT_ATOMS: atom_id res chain seq x y z
N LEU A 1 17.33 -14.07 -2.23
CA LEU A 1 16.68 -12.75 -2.46
C LEU A 1 15.60 -12.64 -1.42
N GLU A 2 15.67 -11.61 -0.58
CA GLU A 2 14.68 -11.38 0.48
C GLU A 2 13.42 -10.79 -0.14
N THR A 3 12.28 -11.46 0.03
CA THR A 3 10.97 -10.95 -0.40
C THR A 3 10.61 -9.76 0.46
N LYS A 4 10.27 -8.64 -0.17
CA LYS A 4 9.88 -7.40 0.53
C LYS A 4 8.39 -7.14 0.39
N GLN A 5 7.85 -6.42 1.36
CA GLN A 5 6.47 -5.93 1.35
C GLN A 5 6.47 -4.41 1.14
N GLY A 6 5.47 -3.89 0.45
CA GLY A 6 5.32 -2.46 0.19
C GLY A 6 3.90 -2.07 -0.15
N MET A 7 3.72 -0.80 -0.50
CA MET A 7 2.44 -0.21 -0.88
C MET A 7 2.59 0.54 -2.21
N ILE A 8 1.58 0.47 -3.06
CA ILE A 8 1.41 1.33 -4.23
C ILE A 8 0.20 2.22 -4.01
N ALA A 9 0.30 3.49 -4.43
CA ALA A 9 -0.82 4.41 -4.46
C ALA A 9 -1.38 4.49 -5.89
N ASP A 10 -2.59 3.99 -6.09
CA ASP A 10 -3.36 4.19 -7.31
C ASP A 10 -4.16 5.49 -7.17
N VAL A 11 -3.83 6.49 -7.99
CA VAL A 11 -4.43 7.83 -7.91
C VAL A 11 -5.19 8.13 -9.20
N TRP A 12 -6.49 8.44 -9.06
CA TRP A 12 -7.34 8.87 -10.16
C TRP A 12 -7.44 10.40 -10.14
N MET A 13 -7.08 11.05 -11.24
CA MET A 13 -7.01 12.51 -11.35
C MET A 13 -7.94 13.03 -12.45
N ARG A 14 -8.55 14.21 -12.23
CA ARG A 14 -9.19 15.03 -13.28
C ARG A 14 -8.58 16.42 -13.26
N GLY A 15 -7.67 16.68 -14.19
CA GLY A 15 -6.86 17.90 -14.16
C GLY A 15 -5.99 17.89 -12.90
N ASP A 16 -6.19 18.88 -12.03
CA ASP A 16 -5.52 19.03 -10.73
C ASP A 16 -6.30 18.44 -9.56
N ALA A 17 -7.52 17.94 -9.78
CA ALA A 17 -8.35 17.36 -8.73
C ALA A 17 -8.12 15.85 -8.59
N VAL A 18 -7.88 15.39 -7.34
CA VAL A 18 -7.91 13.96 -6.98
C VAL A 18 -9.36 13.49 -6.92
N LEU A 19 -9.69 12.46 -7.68
CA LEU A 19 -11.00 11.82 -7.69
C LEU A 19 -11.06 10.60 -6.76
N ALA A 20 -10.00 9.80 -6.73
CA ALA A 20 -9.87 8.63 -5.88
C ALA A 20 -8.40 8.33 -5.57
N LEU A 21 -8.17 7.73 -4.40
CA LEU A 21 -6.86 7.27 -3.94
C LEU A 21 -7.06 5.90 -3.30
N ASP A 22 -6.40 4.88 -3.87
CA ASP A 22 -6.35 3.55 -3.30
C ASP A 22 -4.91 3.21 -2.91
N LEU A 23 -4.74 2.69 -1.69
CA LEU A 23 -3.46 2.18 -1.21
C LEU A 23 -3.48 0.65 -1.30
N VAL A 24 -2.67 0.10 -2.20
CA VAL A 24 -2.68 -1.32 -2.55
C VAL A 24 -1.40 -2.00 -2.05
N PRO A 25 -1.49 -2.98 -1.13
CA PRO A 25 -0.34 -3.77 -0.70
C PRO A 25 0.25 -4.60 -1.84
N VAL A 26 1.58 -4.66 -1.89
CA VAL A 26 2.31 -5.41 -2.91
C VAL A 26 3.42 -6.26 -2.33
N LEU A 27 3.58 -7.45 -2.90
CA LEU A 27 4.73 -8.32 -2.69
C LEU A 27 5.80 -7.99 -3.74
N ILE A 28 7.04 -7.79 -3.29
CA ILE A 28 8.17 -7.42 -4.13
C ILE A 28 9.23 -8.51 -4.03
N GLU A 29 9.18 -9.44 -4.98
CA GLU A 29 10.25 -10.42 -5.22
C GLU A 29 11.23 -9.91 -6.28
N ASP A 30 10.71 -9.16 -7.27
CA ASP A 30 11.44 -8.38 -8.26
C ASP A 30 10.93 -6.93 -8.20
N TYR A 31 11.84 -5.97 -7.96
CA TYR A 31 11.51 -4.55 -7.88
C TYR A 31 10.91 -3.99 -9.17
N HIS A 32 11.20 -4.61 -10.31
CA HIS A 32 10.66 -4.18 -11.59
C HIS A 32 9.21 -4.66 -11.81
N ARG A 33 8.73 -5.62 -11.00
CA ARG A 33 7.42 -6.26 -11.15
C ARG A 33 6.77 -6.56 -9.80
N PRO A 34 6.37 -5.51 -9.04
CA PRO A 34 5.60 -5.72 -7.82
C PRO A 34 4.27 -6.43 -8.14
N ARG A 35 3.94 -7.46 -7.36
CA ARG A 35 2.68 -8.20 -7.46
C ARG A 35 1.70 -7.65 -6.42
N ARG A 36 0.48 -7.33 -6.83
CA ARG A 36 -0.61 -7.01 -5.89
C ARG A 36 -0.91 -8.21 -5.01
N MET A 37 -0.99 -7.96 -3.71
CA MET A 37 -1.39 -8.98 -2.74
C MET A 37 -2.89 -9.31 -2.90
N SER A 38 -3.29 -10.54 -2.59
CA SER A 38 -4.69 -10.85 -2.34
C SER A 38 -5.16 -10.23 -1.03
N ASP A 39 -6.47 -10.21 -0.76
CA ASP A 39 -7.02 -9.64 0.47
C ASP A 39 -6.44 -10.30 1.73
N ASP A 40 -6.29 -11.62 1.73
CA ASP A 40 -5.71 -12.39 2.85
C ASP A 40 -4.22 -12.06 3.07
N GLU A 41 -3.45 -11.88 1.98
CA GLU A 41 -2.04 -11.48 2.04
C GLU A 41 -1.88 -10.01 2.48
N ALA A 42 -2.82 -9.16 2.08
CA ALA A 42 -2.82 -7.72 2.29
C ALA A 42 -3.16 -7.34 3.74
N TRP A 43 -4.06 -8.08 4.40
CA TRP A 43 -4.61 -7.71 5.71
C TRP A 43 -3.54 -7.42 6.78
N PRO A 44 -2.51 -8.26 6.98
CA PRO A 44 -1.47 -7.97 7.99
C PRO A 44 -0.67 -6.71 7.67
N VAL A 45 -0.37 -6.46 6.39
CA VAL A 45 0.37 -5.26 5.96
C VAL A 45 -0.45 -4.00 6.21
N LEU A 46 -1.74 -4.05 5.86
CA LEU A 46 -2.66 -2.95 6.10
C LEU A 46 -2.77 -2.65 7.59
N GLN A 47 -2.96 -3.67 8.45
CA GLN A 47 -3.02 -3.48 9.90
C GLN A 47 -1.79 -2.73 10.42
N HIS A 48 -0.59 -3.11 9.99
CA HIS A 48 0.64 -2.43 10.40
C HIS A 48 0.70 -0.97 9.94
N VAL A 49 0.22 -0.68 8.73
CA VAL A 49 0.12 0.70 8.21
C VAL A 49 -0.87 1.53 9.03
N TRP A 50 -2.00 0.93 9.41
CA TRP A 50 -3.00 1.57 10.27
C TRP A 50 -2.42 1.88 11.66
N ASP A 51 -1.79 0.90 12.30
CA ASP A 51 -1.18 1.07 13.62
C ASP A 51 -0.10 2.18 13.59
N ALA A 52 0.72 2.22 12.56
CA ALA A 52 1.72 3.27 12.35
C ALA A 52 1.07 4.65 12.10
N SER A 53 -0.05 4.70 11.40
CA SER A 53 -0.78 5.94 11.12
C SER A 53 -1.43 6.51 12.37
N ASP A 54 -1.97 5.66 13.24
CA ASP A 54 -2.56 6.06 14.51
C ASP A 54 -1.50 6.61 15.46
N LEU A 55 -0.31 6.02 15.49
CA LEU A 55 0.85 6.57 16.21
C LEU A 55 1.19 7.99 15.75
N ILE A 56 1.16 8.28 14.44
CA ILE A 56 1.46 9.62 13.92
C ILE A 56 0.34 10.62 14.25
N ARG A 57 -0.92 10.17 14.19
CA ARG A 57 -2.08 11.05 14.41
C ARG A 57 -2.30 11.39 15.89
N HIS A 58 -1.94 10.49 16.79
CA HIS A 58 -2.26 10.59 18.22
C HIS A 58 -1.04 10.62 19.15
N GLY A 59 0.17 10.46 18.61
CA GLY A 59 1.44 10.60 19.32
C GLY A 59 2.02 12.00 19.31
#